data_AF-A0AB34IML4-F1
#
_entry.id   AF-A0AB34IML4-F1
#
_cell.length_a   1.000
_cell.length_b   1.000
_cell.length_c   1.000
_cell.angle_alpha   90.00
_cell.angle_beta   90.00
_cell.angle_gamma   90.00
#
_symmetry.space_group_name_H-M   'P 1'
#
loop_
_entity.id
_entity.type
_entity.pdbx_description
1 polymer ?
#
loop_
_entity_poly.entity_id
_entity_poly.type
_entity_poly.pdbx_seq_one_letter_code
_entity_poly.pdbx_strand_id
1 'polypeptide(L)'
;MWANVNAASVQQENVVNLMQIDMMQLSVQQTQMDNICLQATLLMGFALGMWSGETLHQFVEDESELCIWKHPFAVILGHLFFYCVATCISCGVLIVTNVSYIKQAAQRAALTVSTGAAVAVTHTHLGFVSKAFIAMFVAFLAAVVNLIVLFVGMPRRIVYHDPRGDGAEPDEAVLTLWNGQQRIACINPRDPGANSDRDAQGVAIASMCVGIFGLFTFFGVWHFLQLRRSYEPSFLIEWFVSHQAKLASLRQRVSAANARAMALAEPYGTGLGTQIHHVGMHEPSGTGEVSAEDSVTSG
;
A
#
# COMPACT_ATOMS: atom_id res chain seq x y z
N MET A 1 32.42 22.18 37.40
CA MET A 1 32.20 22.97 36.15
C MET A 1 32.50 22.13 34.91
N TRP A 2 33.69 21.52 34.79
CA TRP A 2 34.09 20.67 33.66
C TRP A 2 33.18 19.45 33.36
N ALA A 3 32.69 18.76 34.39
CA ALA A 3 31.77 17.61 34.20
C ALA A 3 30.41 18.00 33.56
N ASN A 4 29.92 19.21 33.83
CA ASN A 4 28.64 19.69 33.27
C ASN A 4 28.80 20.13 31.81
N VAL A 5 29.97 20.62 31.42
CA VAL A 5 30.28 21.00 30.03
C VAL A 5 30.41 19.75 29.15
N ASN A 6 31.08 18.70 29.64
CA ASN A 6 31.14 17.42 28.94
C ASN A 6 29.78 16.71 28.85
N ALA A 7 28.93 16.82 29.88
CA ALA A 7 27.59 16.24 29.84
C ALA A 7 26.70 16.96 28.80
N ALA A 8 26.81 18.29 28.71
CA ALA A 8 26.09 19.08 27.72
C ALA A 8 26.58 18.83 26.30
N SER A 9 27.90 18.70 26.09
CA SER A 9 28.46 18.40 24.77
C SER A 9 28.08 16.99 24.28
N VAL A 10 28.12 16.00 25.16
CA VAL A 10 27.68 14.62 24.84
C VAL A 10 26.16 14.55 24.61
N GLN A 11 25.36 15.36 25.31
CA GLN A 11 23.94 15.48 25.00
C GLN A 11 23.69 16.11 23.63
N GLN A 12 24.44 17.15 23.28
CA GLN A 12 24.31 17.82 22.00
C GLN A 12 24.72 16.90 20.84
N GLU A 13 25.81 16.15 20.99
CA GLU A 13 26.26 15.16 20.02
C GLU A 13 25.25 14.00 19.85
N ASN A 14 24.63 13.54 20.95
CA ASN A 14 23.55 12.56 20.87
C ASN A 14 22.30 13.09 20.17
N VAL A 15 21.94 14.36 20.36
CA VAL A 15 20.80 14.99 19.67
C VAL A 15 21.07 15.12 18.18
N VAL A 16 22.30 15.48 17.79
CA VAL A 16 22.73 15.53 16.38
C VAL A 16 22.71 14.13 15.75
N ASN A 17 23.24 13.12 16.43
CA ASN A 17 23.20 11.74 15.96
C ASN A 17 21.77 11.21 15.80
N LEU A 18 20.87 11.53 16.73
CA LEU A 18 19.44 11.19 16.63
C LEU A 18 18.78 11.88 15.44
N MET A 19 19.05 13.17 15.21
CA MET A 19 18.53 13.91 14.07
C MET A 19 19.01 13.32 12.74
N GLN A 20 20.29 12.90 12.67
CA GLN A 20 20.84 12.25 11.49
C GLN A 20 20.21 10.88 11.23
N ILE A 21 19.94 10.09 12.29
CA ILE A 21 19.22 8.82 12.18
C ILE A 21 17.78 9.05 11.69
N ASP A 22 17.06 10.03 12.24
CA ASP A 22 15.70 10.36 11.82
C ASP A 22 15.65 10.81 10.35
N MET A 23 16.67 11.57 9.92
CA MET A 23 16.78 12.01 8.53
C MET A 23 17.08 10.84 7.57
N MET A 24 17.88 9.86 7.99
CA MET A 24 18.06 8.59 7.25
C MET A 24 16.77 7.76 7.22
N GLN A 25 16.01 7.70 8.32
CA GLN A 25 14.72 7.00 8.31
C GLN A 25 13.72 7.65 7.36
N LEU A 26 13.69 8.98 7.32
CA LEU A 26 12.83 9.74 6.41
C LEU A 26 13.20 9.46 4.94
N SER A 27 14.49 9.34 4.59
CA SER A 27 14.92 9.02 3.23
C SER A 27 14.55 7.58 2.82
N VAL A 28 14.67 6.62 3.74
CA VAL A 28 14.20 5.24 3.52
C VAL A 28 12.68 5.21 3.30
N GLN A 29 11.91 5.92 4.12
CA GLN A 29 10.45 6.02 3.96
C GLN A 29 10.05 6.67 2.64
N GLN A 30 10.76 7.72 2.21
CA GLN A 30 10.55 8.34 0.90
C GLN A 30 10.77 7.35 -0.23
N THR A 31 11.85 6.57 -0.17
CA THR A 31 12.17 5.54 -1.17
C THR A 31 11.09 4.44 -1.22
N GLN A 32 10.60 3.98 -0.07
CA GLN A 32 9.47 3.04 -0.01
C GLN A 32 8.20 3.62 -0.64
N MET A 33 7.90 4.89 -0.34
CA MET A 33 6.76 5.59 -0.95
C MET A 33 6.92 5.79 -2.46
N ASP A 34 8.14 6.06 -2.97
CA ASP A 34 8.44 6.09 -4.40
C ASP A 34 8.13 4.76 -5.07
N ASN A 35 8.60 3.64 -4.48
CA ASN A 35 8.34 2.32 -5.03
C ASN A 35 6.84 1.99 -5.07
N ILE A 36 6.10 2.23 -3.97
CA ILE A 36 4.65 2.02 -3.93
C ILE A 36 3.94 2.89 -4.97
N CYS A 37 4.34 4.15 -5.10
CA CYS A 37 3.75 5.08 -6.08
C CYS A 37 4.00 4.63 -7.52
N LEU A 38 5.20 4.16 -7.84
CA LEU A 38 5.54 3.62 -9.16
C LEU A 38 4.71 2.38 -9.48
N GLN A 39 4.64 1.42 -8.55
CA GLN A 39 3.83 0.20 -8.74
C GLN A 39 2.34 0.52 -8.89
N ALA A 40 1.80 1.42 -8.05
CA ALA A 40 0.42 1.88 -8.17
C ALA A 40 0.16 2.56 -9.52
N THR A 41 1.08 3.40 -10.00
CA THR A 41 0.94 4.08 -11.30
C THR A 41 0.93 3.08 -12.45
N LEU A 42 1.79 2.05 -12.39
CA LEU A 42 1.78 0.96 -13.38
C LEU A 42 0.47 0.18 -13.38
N LEU A 43 -0.01 -0.24 -12.21
CA LEU A 43 -1.29 -0.95 -12.08
C LEU A 43 -2.47 -0.10 -12.56
N MET A 44 -2.47 1.20 -12.25
CA MET A 44 -3.46 2.14 -12.76
C MET A 44 -3.40 2.25 -14.29
N GLY A 45 -2.20 2.29 -14.89
CA GLY A 45 -2.01 2.29 -16.33
C GLY A 45 -2.57 1.02 -17.00
N PHE A 46 -2.29 -0.15 -16.44
CA PHE A 46 -2.88 -1.41 -16.92
C PHE A 46 -4.40 -1.43 -16.77
N ALA A 47 -4.94 -0.93 -15.65
CA ALA A 47 -6.37 -0.83 -15.42
C ALA A 47 -7.05 0.11 -16.44
N LEU A 48 -6.44 1.25 -16.75
CA LEU A 48 -6.90 2.16 -17.80
C LEU A 48 -6.85 1.50 -19.18
N GLY A 49 -5.82 0.71 -19.47
CA GLY A 49 -5.73 -0.09 -20.70
C GLY A 49 -6.87 -1.12 -20.79
N MET A 50 -7.15 -1.83 -19.69
CA MET A 50 -8.28 -2.76 -19.59
C MET A 50 -9.64 -2.07 -19.73
N TRP A 51 -9.75 -0.79 -19.39
CA TRP A 51 -10.98 -0.01 -19.55
C TRP A 51 -11.17 0.55 -20.96
N SER A 52 -10.09 1.00 -21.60
CA SER A 52 -10.14 1.78 -22.87
C SER A 52 -9.89 0.95 -24.13
N GLY A 53 -9.47 -0.30 -23.99
CA GLY A 53 -9.15 -1.17 -25.12
C GLY A 53 -10.36 -1.83 -25.79
N GLU A 54 -10.08 -2.92 -26.52
CA GLU A 54 -11.08 -3.75 -27.22
C GLU A 54 -12.14 -4.35 -26.28
N THR A 55 -11.86 -4.40 -24.98
CA THR A 55 -12.79 -4.87 -23.95
C THR A 55 -14.07 -4.05 -23.92
N LEU A 56 -13.99 -2.71 -23.90
CA LEU A 56 -15.18 -1.86 -23.83
C LEU A 56 -16.07 -2.03 -25.06
N HIS A 57 -15.46 -2.14 -26.24
CA HIS A 57 -16.17 -2.37 -27.49
C HIS A 57 -16.97 -3.68 -27.46
N GLN A 58 -16.40 -4.75 -26.90
CA GLN A 58 -17.09 -6.05 -26.78
C GLN A 58 -18.31 -6.00 -25.83
N PHE A 59 -18.32 -5.06 -24.87
CA PHE A 59 -19.45 -4.85 -23.96
C PHE A 59 -20.49 -3.87 -24.50
N VAL A 60 -20.09 -2.88 -25.28
CA VAL A 60 -20.98 -1.80 -25.74
C VAL A 60 -21.64 -2.12 -27.09
N GLU A 61 -20.99 -2.89 -27.95
CA GLU A 61 -21.50 -3.16 -29.30
C GLU A 61 -22.24 -4.49 -29.42
N ASP A 62 -23.33 -4.48 -30.22
CA ASP A 62 -24.15 -5.67 -30.51
C ASP A 62 -23.49 -6.66 -31.47
N GLU A 63 -22.45 -6.20 -32.17
CA GLU A 63 -21.70 -7.00 -33.15
C GLU A 63 -20.49 -7.70 -32.53
N SER A 64 -20.37 -7.67 -31.20
CA SER A 64 -19.21 -8.20 -30.49
C SER A 64 -19.08 -9.72 -30.64
N GLU A 65 -17.83 -10.21 -30.64
CA GLU A 65 -17.57 -11.65 -30.72
C GLU A 65 -17.99 -12.38 -29.44
N LEU A 66 -18.09 -11.66 -28.32
CA LEU A 66 -18.59 -12.15 -27.06
C LEU A 66 -19.99 -11.59 -26.80
N CYS A 67 -21.03 -12.38 -27.07
CA CYS A 67 -22.42 -12.02 -26.81
C CYS A 67 -22.76 -12.04 -25.30
N ILE A 68 -22.16 -11.13 -24.52
CA ILE A 68 -22.19 -11.12 -23.06
C ILE A 68 -23.62 -10.95 -22.51
N TRP A 69 -24.44 -10.14 -23.19
CA TRP A 69 -25.81 -9.80 -22.78
C TRP A 69 -26.78 -10.99 -22.78
N LYS A 70 -26.42 -12.06 -23.48
CA LYS A 70 -27.26 -13.24 -23.69
C LYS A 70 -27.22 -14.22 -22.51
N HIS A 71 -26.17 -14.17 -21.69
CA HIS A 71 -26.01 -15.06 -20.54
C HIS A 71 -25.91 -14.27 -19.23
N PRO A 72 -26.80 -14.50 -18.23
CA PRO A 72 -26.83 -13.71 -17.01
C PRO A 72 -25.52 -13.78 -16.21
N PHE A 73 -24.84 -14.94 -16.23
CA PHE A 73 -23.51 -15.09 -15.62
C PHE A 73 -22.44 -14.21 -16.28
N ALA A 74 -22.46 -14.06 -17.61
CA ALA A 74 -21.52 -13.23 -18.34
C ALA A 74 -21.73 -11.75 -18.01
N VAL A 75 -22.99 -11.32 -17.91
CA VAL A 75 -23.37 -9.97 -17.47
C VAL A 75 -22.83 -9.69 -16.06
N ILE A 76 -23.03 -10.61 -15.10
CA ILE A 76 -22.54 -10.45 -13.73
C ILE A 76 -21.01 -10.32 -13.68
N LEU A 77 -20.28 -11.17 -14.40
CA LEU A 77 -18.81 -11.09 -14.48
C LEU A 77 -18.36 -9.78 -15.14
N GLY A 78 -19.11 -9.30 -16.14
CA GLY A 78 -18.89 -8.00 -16.76
C GLY A 78 -19.02 -6.83 -15.79
N HIS A 79 -20.10 -6.79 -15.03
CA HIS A 79 -20.29 -5.81 -13.95
C HIS A 79 -19.13 -5.85 -12.96
N LEU A 80 -18.78 -7.04 -12.48
CA LEU A 80 -17.72 -7.22 -11.51
C LEU A 80 -16.35 -6.78 -12.05
N PHE A 81 -16.07 -7.06 -13.32
CA PHE A 81 -14.89 -6.55 -14.02
C PHE A 81 -14.83 -5.01 -13.99
N PHE A 82 -15.87 -4.31 -14.44
CA PHE A 82 -15.87 -2.84 -14.47
C PHE A 82 -15.79 -2.24 -13.05
N TYR A 83 -16.43 -2.85 -12.05
CA TYR A 83 -16.33 -2.39 -10.65
C TYR A 83 -14.92 -2.56 -10.10
N CYS A 84 -14.27 -3.69 -10.37
CA CYS A 84 -12.89 -3.94 -9.98
C CYS A 84 -11.92 -2.95 -10.66
N VAL A 85 -12.09 -2.69 -11.95
CA VAL A 85 -11.26 -1.72 -12.69
C VAL A 85 -11.48 -0.29 -12.17
N ALA A 86 -12.72 0.15 -11.99
CA ALA A 86 -13.04 1.48 -11.45
C ALA A 86 -12.46 1.67 -10.03
N THR A 87 -12.56 0.65 -9.18
CA THR A 87 -11.98 0.66 -7.83
C THR A 87 -10.47 0.71 -7.88
N CYS A 88 -9.83 -0.07 -8.76
CA CYS A 88 -8.38 -0.07 -8.95
C CYS A 88 -7.87 1.33 -9.36
N ILE A 89 -8.47 1.94 -10.39
CA ILE A 89 -8.10 3.29 -10.85
C ILE A 89 -8.28 4.30 -9.71
N SER A 90 -9.42 4.25 -9.02
CA SER A 90 -9.73 5.18 -7.92
C SER A 90 -8.73 5.07 -6.77
N CYS A 91 -8.39 3.85 -6.33
CA CYS A 91 -7.35 3.61 -5.33
C CYS A 91 -5.98 4.10 -5.82
N GLY A 92 -5.63 3.87 -7.08
CA GLY A 92 -4.38 4.33 -7.68
C GLY A 92 -4.23 5.85 -7.60
N VAL A 93 -5.25 6.60 -8.01
CA VAL A 93 -5.27 8.07 -7.92
C VAL A 93 -5.14 8.54 -6.47
N LEU A 94 -5.83 7.90 -5.52
CA LEU A 94 -5.69 8.23 -4.10
C LEU A 94 -4.26 8.01 -3.60
N ILE A 95 -3.64 6.87 -3.92
CA ILE A 95 -2.28 6.55 -3.48
C ILE A 95 -1.29 7.59 -4.02
N VAL A 96 -1.31 7.85 -5.33
CA VAL A 96 -0.39 8.79 -5.99
C VAL A 96 -0.54 10.20 -5.41
N THR A 97 -1.79 10.65 -5.20
CA THR A 97 -2.07 11.98 -4.64
C THR A 97 -1.60 12.10 -3.19
N ASN A 98 -1.92 11.11 -2.34
CA ASN A 98 -1.52 11.12 -0.93
C ASN A 98 0.00 11.03 -0.77
N VAL A 99 0.67 10.14 -1.52
CA VAL A 99 2.13 9.99 -1.46
C VAL A 99 2.84 11.27 -1.89
N SER A 100 2.41 11.88 -3.00
CA SER A 100 2.98 13.15 -3.47
C SER A 100 2.85 14.25 -2.41
N TYR A 101 1.68 14.35 -1.76
CA TYR A 101 1.47 15.32 -0.69
C TYR A 101 2.31 15.03 0.55
N ILE A 102 2.33 13.78 1.04
CA ILE A 102 3.08 13.37 2.22
C ILE A 102 4.56 13.70 2.06
N LYS A 103 5.15 13.42 0.88
CA LYS A 103 6.55 13.75 0.59
C LYS A 103 6.81 15.25 0.75
N GLN A 104 5.97 16.09 0.14
CA GLN A 104 6.12 17.54 0.21
C GLN A 104 5.89 18.08 1.64
N ALA A 105 4.90 17.57 2.35
CA ALA A 105 4.57 17.98 3.70
C ALA A 105 5.64 17.54 4.72
N ALA A 106 6.16 16.32 4.60
CA ALA A 106 7.22 15.80 5.47
C ALA A 106 8.52 16.59 5.34
N GLN A 107 8.92 16.95 4.11
CA GLN A 107 10.11 17.80 3.88
C GLN A 107 9.94 19.18 4.52
N ARG A 108 8.76 19.81 4.40
CA ARG A 108 8.46 21.10 5.03
C ARG A 108 8.40 21.02 6.55
N ALA A 109 7.82 19.96 7.11
CA ALA A 109 7.71 19.75 8.55
C ALA A 109 9.08 19.50 9.20
N ALA A 110 9.95 18.73 8.53
CA ALA A 110 11.32 18.48 9.00
C ALA A 110 12.15 19.76 9.11
N LEU A 111 11.93 20.74 8.21
CA LEU A 111 12.61 22.03 8.21
C LEU A 111 12.06 23.03 9.25
N THR A 112 10.81 22.87 9.69
CA THR A 112 10.11 23.90 10.49
C THR A 112 9.96 23.55 11.97
N VAL A 113 9.81 22.27 12.33
CA VAL A 113 9.52 21.87 13.72
C VAL A 113 10.55 20.86 14.22
N SER A 114 10.57 19.66 13.65
CA SER A 114 11.48 18.58 14.05
C SER A 114 11.39 17.39 13.07
N THR A 115 12.51 16.73 12.81
CA THR A 115 12.60 15.52 11.98
C THR A 115 11.83 14.34 12.59
N GLY A 116 11.94 14.10 13.90
CA GLY A 116 11.29 12.97 14.57
C GLY A 116 9.75 13.03 14.57
N ALA A 117 9.18 14.23 14.72
CA ALA A 117 7.72 14.42 14.64
C ALA A 117 7.19 14.20 13.22
N ALA A 118 7.94 14.67 12.22
CA ALA A 118 7.60 14.45 10.81
C ALA A 118 7.63 12.96 10.44
N VAL A 119 8.62 12.19 10.93
CA VAL A 119 8.74 10.75 10.67
C VAL A 119 7.58 9.96 11.29
N ALA A 120 7.21 10.23 12.53
CA ALA A 120 6.14 9.50 13.23
C ALA A 120 4.76 9.70 12.58
N VAL A 121 4.43 10.93 12.20
CA VAL A 121 3.19 11.26 11.48
C VAL A 121 3.19 10.60 10.10
N THR A 122 4.31 10.67 9.39
CA THR A 122 4.47 10.04 8.07
C THR A 122 4.28 8.52 8.13
N HIS A 123 4.86 7.85 9.13
CA HIS A 123 4.71 6.40 9.32
C HIS A 123 3.24 5.98 9.50
N THR A 124 2.46 6.78 10.23
CA THR A 124 1.03 6.52 10.46
C THR A 124 0.24 6.57 9.15
N HIS A 125 0.52 7.56 8.30
CA HIS A 125 -0.12 7.68 7.00
C HIS A 125 0.37 6.66 5.98
N LEU A 126 1.63 6.19 6.10
CA LEU A 126 2.19 5.14 5.25
C LEU A 126 1.48 3.79 5.46
N GLY A 127 1.03 3.51 6.69
CA GLY A 127 0.18 2.34 6.98
C GLY A 127 -1.17 2.38 6.27
N PHE A 128 -1.78 3.56 6.13
CA PHE A 128 -2.99 3.73 5.32
C PHE A 128 -2.71 3.54 3.82
N VAL A 129 -1.63 4.13 3.30
CA VAL A 129 -1.21 3.98 1.90
C VAL A 129 -0.96 2.52 1.54
N SER A 130 -0.30 1.76 2.41
CA SER A 130 -0.06 0.32 2.21
C SER A 130 -1.36 -0.49 2.17
N LYS A 131 -2.34 -0.20 3.04
CA LYS A 131 -3.67 -0.84 2.97
C LYS A 131 -4.42 -0.51 1.68
N ALA A 132 -4.38 0.75 1.25
CA ALA A 132 -4.96 1.17 -0.02
C ALA A 132 -4.29 0.47 -1.21
N PHE A 133 -2.98 0.27 -1.16
CA PHE A 133 -2.23 -0.48 -2.18
C PHE A 133 -2.64 -1.96 -2.24
N ILE A 134 -2.82 -2.62 -1.10
CA ILE A 134 -3.32 -4.01 -1.06
C ILE A 134 -4.72 -4.08 -1.67
N ALA A 135 -5.62 -3.15 -1.32
CA ALA A 135 -6.96 -3.10 -1.90
C ALA A 135 -6.93 -2.89 -3.42
N MET A 136 -6.05 -2.01 -3.90
CA MET A 136 -5.81 -1.80 -5.33
C MET A 136 -5.34 -3.09 -6.03
N PHE A 137 -4.36 -3.77 -5.43
CA PHE A 137 -3.79 -5.00 -5.99
C PHE A 137 -4.81 -6.14 -6.07
N VAL A 138 -5.61 -6.33 -5.01
CA VAL A 138 -6.69 -7.33 -4.99
C VAL A 138 -7.76 -7.01 -6.04
N ALA A 139 -8.16 -5.74 -6.17
CA ALA A 139 -9.12 -5.32 -7.19
C ALA A 139 -8.56 -5.54 -8.61
N PHE A 140 -7.28 -5.26 -8.84
CA PHE A 140 -6.62 -5.53 -10.11
C PHE A 140 -6.57 -7.02 -10.46
N LEU A 141 -6.17 -7.87 -9.52
CA LEU A 141 -6.15 -9.32 -9.73
C LEU A 141 -7.55 -9.87 -10.02
N ALA A 142 -8.56 -9.40 -9.29
CA ALA A 142 -9.94 -9.75 -9.56
C ALA A 142 -10.34 -9.33 -10.99
N ALA A 143 -10.01 -8.11 -11.43
CA ALA A 143 -10.28 -7.66 -12.80
C ALA A 143 -9.61 -8.57 -13.85
N VAL A 144 -8.33 -8.94 -13.65
CA VAL A 144 -7.61 -9.83 -14.58
C VAL A 144 -8.25 -11.22 -14.64
N VAL A 145 -8.61 -11.81 -13.49
CA VAL A 145 -9.28 -13.12 -13.45
C VAL A 145 -10.62 -13.05 -14.18
N ASN A 146 -11.42 -11.99 -13.95
CA ASN A 146 -12.68 -11.81 -14.66
C ASN A 146 -12.46 -11.67 -16.17
N LEU A 147 -11.46 -10.90 -16.59
CA LEU A 147 -11.11 -10.76 -18.01
C LEU A 147 -10.74 -12.12 -18.62
N ILE A 148 -9.92 -12.93 -17.96
CA ILE A 148 -9.58 -14.27 -18.45
C ILE A 148 -10.83 -15.16 -18.55
N VAL A 149 -11.70 -15.17 -17.53
CA VAL A 149 -12.92 -15.96 -17.55
C VAL A 149 -13.86 -15.50 -18.67
N LEU A 150 -13.98 -14.18 -18.87
CA LEU A 150 -14.79 -13.60 -19.93
C LEU A 150 -14.27 -14.00 -21.31
N PHE A 151 -12.98 -13.79 -21.59
CA PHE A 151 -12.40 -13.94 -22.94
C PHE A 151 -11.91 -15.35 -23.29
N VAL A 152 -11.53 -16.16 -22.31
CA VAL A 152 -10.98 -17.51 -22.51
C VAL A 152 -11.94 -18.59 -21.99
N GLY A 153 -12.57 -18.32 -20.86
CA GLY A 153 -13.42 -19.31 -20.17
C GLY A 153 -14.80 -19.49 -20.78
N MET A 154 -15.32 -18.47 -21.47
CA MET A 154 -16.66 -18.54 -22.06
C MET A 154 -16.61 -18.83 -23.57
N PRO A 155 -17.59 -19.59 -24.10
CA PRO A 155 -17.73 -19.76 -25.54
C PRO A 155 -17.96 -18.39 -26.18
N ARG A 156 -17.24 -18.10 -27.28
CA ARG A 156 -17.43 -16.85 -28.03
C ARG A 156 -18.90 -16.64 -28.42
N ARG A 157 -19.56 -17.72 -28.83
CA ARG A 157 -21.01 -17.72 -29.10
C ARG A 157 -21.72 -18.73 -28.24
N ILE A 158 -22.65 -18.24 -27.44
CA ILE A 158 -23.59 -19.07 -26.69
C ILE A 158 -24.91 -18.99 -27.43
N VAL A 159 -25.33 -20.12 -28.00
CA VAL A 159 -26.70 -20.27 -28.51
C VAL A 159 -27.62 -20.26 -27.29
N TYR A 160 -28.48 -19.25 -27.19
CA TYR A 160 -29.47 -19.14 -26.13
C TYR A 160 -30.71 -19.84 -26.64
N HIS A 161 -31.16 -20.81 -25.87
CA HIS A 161 -32.49 -21.36 -26.03
C HIS A 161 -33.38 -20.67 -25.01
N ASP A 162 -34.35 -19.91 -25.50
CA ASP A 162 -35.37 -19.30 -24.64
C ASP A 162 -36.09 -20.41 -23.86
N PRO A 163 -36.06 -20.39 -22.50
CA PRO A 163 -36.80 -21.36 -21.69
C PRO A 163 -38.32 -21.24 -21.82
N ARG A 164 -38.86 -20.20 -22.51
CA ARG A 164 -40.30 -20.03 -22.75
C ARG A 164 -40.88 -20.89 -23.86
N GLY A 165 -40.08 -21.67 -24.56
CA GLY A 165 -40.56 -22.88 -25.24
C GLY A 165 -41.57 -22.68 -26.39
N ASP A 166 -41.62 -21.50 -27.00
CA ASP A 166 -42.25 -21.36 -28.31
C ASP A 166 -41.13 -21.47 -29.35
N GLY A 167 -41.27 -22.37 -30.33
CA GLY A 167 -40.28 -22.70 -31.36
C GLY A 167 -39.95 -21.56 -32.34
N ALA A 168 -39.70 -20.36 -31.83
CA ALA A 168 -39.18 -19.23 -32.56
C ALA A 168 -37.73 -19.52 -32.97
N GLU A 169 -37.41 -19.18 -34.22
CA GLU A 169 -36.09 -19.27 -34.81
C GLU A 169 -35.00 -18.72 -33.88
N PRO A 170 -33.76 -19.23 -33.95
CA PRO A 170 -32.66 -18.73 -33.13
C PRO A 170 -32.55 -17.20 -33.26
N ASP A 171 -32.54 -16.50 -32.12
CA ASP A 171 -32.45 -15.03 -31.94
C ASP A 171 -31.18 -14.36 -32.53
N GLU A 172 -30.50 -15.00 -33.48
CA GLU A 172 -29.34 -14.48 -34.18
C GLU A 172 -29.80 -13.72 -35.43
N ALA A 173 -29.95 -12.41 -35.31
CA ALA A 173 -30.21 -11.56 -36.47
C ALA A 173 -28.92 -11.40 -37.30
N VAL A 174 -28.91 -11.92 -38.52
CA VAL A 174 -27.87 -11.60 -39.51
C VAL A 174 -28.11 -10.17 -39.98
N LEU A 175 -27.30 -9.24 -39.50
CA LEU A 175 -27.27 -7.86 -39.97
C LEU A 175 -26.41 -7.77 -41.22
N THR A 176 -26.98 -7.27 -42.31
CA THR A 176 -26.22 -6.79 -43.46
C THR A 176 -25.80 -5.35 -43.20
N LEU A 177 -24.52 -5.13 -42.91
CA LEU A 177 -23.94 -3.80 -42.79
C LEU A 177 -24.01 -3.07 -44.14
N TRP A 178 -23.88 -1.74 -44.10
CA TRP A 178 -23.91 -0.86 -45.28
C TRP A 178 -22.82 -1.16 -46.31
N ASN A 179 -21.76 -1.86 -45.89
CA ASN A 179 -20.68 -2.34 -46.75
C ASN A 179 -20.96 -3.71 -47.40
N GLY A 180 -22.17 -4.26 -47.22
CA GLY A 180 -22.57 -5.58 -47.73
C GLY A 180 -22.02 -6.76 -46.92
N GLN A 181 -21.27 -6.53 -45.83
CA GLN A 181 -20.84 -7.61 -44.93
C GLN A 181 -22.00 -8.06 -44.05
N GLN A 182 -22.14 -9.37 -43.91
CA GLN A 182 -23.07 -9.98 -42.96
C GLN A 182 -22.35 -10.20 -41.63
N ARG A 183 -22.86 -9.58 -40.57
CA ARG A 183 -22.45 -9.86 -39.19
C ARG A 183 -23.65 -10.40 -38.42
N ILE A 184 -23.37 -11.27 -37.46
CA ILE A 184 -24.41 -11.87 -36.63
C ILE A 184 -24.46 -11.05 -35.36
N ALA A 185 -25.58 -10.38 -35.13
CA ALA A 185 -25.81 -9.60 -33.93
C ALA A 185 -26.12 -10.51 -32.74
N CYS A 186 -25.64 -10.13 -31.57
CA CYS A 186 -25.91 -10.82 -30.31
C CYS A 186 -27.33 -10.62 -29.81
N ILE A 187 -27.94 -9.48 -30.16
CA ILE A 187 -29.32 -9.11 -29.86
C ILE A 187 -30.01 -8.78 -31.17
N ASN A 188 -31.26 -9.23 -31.36
CA ASN A 188 -32.05 -8.85 -32.51
C ASN A 188 -32.40 -7.35 -32.43
N PRO A 189 -31.91 -6.49 -33.34
CA PRO A 189 -32.13 -5.05 -33.25
C PRO A 189 -33.59 -4.64 -33.47
N ARG A 190 -34.43 -5.56 -33.94
CA ARG A 190 -35.87 -5.34 -34.11
C ARG A 190 -36.68 -5.65 -32.85
N ASP A 191 -36.05 -6.23 -31.82
CA ASP A 191 -36.70 -6.44 -30.53
C ASP A 191 -36.44 -5.25 -29.59
N PRO A 192 -37.45 -4.39 -29.34
CA PRO A 192 -37.29 -3.24 -28.45
C PRO A 192 -37.07 -3.66 -26.99
N GLY A 193 -37.52 -4.86 -26.58
CA GLY A 193 -37.36 -5.35 -25.21
C GLY A 193 -35.91 -5.66 -24.88
N ALA A 194 -35.27 -6.51 -25.70
CA ALA A 194 -33.87 -6.89 -25.50
C ALA A 194 -32.90 -5.71 -25.60
N ASN A 195 -33.16 -4.75 -26.51
CA ASN A 195 -32.38 -3.51 -26.61
C ASN A 195 -32.53 -2.64 -25.34
N SER A 196 -33.75 -2.53 -24.81
CA SER A 196 -34.00 -1.77 -23.57
C SER A 196 -33.30 -2.39 -22.37
N ASP A 197 -33.28 -3.72 -22.26
CA ASP A 197 -32.59 -4.41 -21.16
C ASP A 197 -31.07 -4.22 -21.22
N ARG A 198 -30.47 -4.29 -22.41
CA ARG A 198 -29.05 -3.99 -22.62
C ARG A 198 -28.71 -2.57 -22.20
N ASP A 199 -29.49 -1.59 -22.66
CA ASP A 199 -29.26 -0.18 -22.35
C ASP A 199 -29.39 0.07 -20.85
N ALA A 200 -30.36 -0.56 -20.17
CA ALA A 200 -30.51 -0.50 -18.73
C ALA A 200 -29.28 -1.05 -17.99
N GLN A 201 -28.68 -2.14 -18.46
CA GLN A 201 -27.47 -2.69 -17.88
C GLN A 201 -26.24 -1.80 -18.14
N GLY A 202 -26.11 -1.22 -19.33
CA GLY A 202 -25.04 -0.26 -19.64
C GLY A 202 -25.13 0.98 -18.74
N VAL A 203 -26.33 1.51 -18.53
CA VAL A 203 -26.60 2.61 -17.59
C VAL A 203 -26.28 2.18 -16.14
N ALA A 204 -26.58 0.95 -15.75
CA ALA A 204 -26.24 0.44 -14.42
C ALA A 204 -24.72 0.39 -14.20
N ILE A 205 -23.94 -0.13 -15.17
CA ILE A 205 -22.46 -0.13 -15.11
C ILE A 205 -21.95 1.30 -14.98
N ALA A 206 -22.39 2.19 -15.89
CA ALA A 206 -21.91 3.57 -15.93
C ALA A 206 -22.21 4.32 -14.62
N SER A 207 -23.45 4.22 -14.12
CA SER A 207 -23.87 4.89 -12.89
C SER A 207 -23.11 4.38 -11.67
N MET A 208 -22.88 3.06 -11.57
CA MET A 208 -22.10 2.48 -10.48
C MET A 208 -20.62 2.88 -10.53
N CYS A 209 -20.00 2.87 -11.71
CA CYS A 209 -18.62 3.31 -11.86
C CYS A 209 -18.46 4.79 -11.51
N VAL A 210 -19.40 5.65 -11.96
CA VAL A 210 -19.44 7.06 -11.54
C VAL A 210 -19.63 7.20 -10.03
N GLY A 211 -20.49 6.36 -9.43
CA GLY A 211 -20.68 6.30 -7.98
C GLY A 211 -19.39 5.94 -7.24
N ILE A 212 -18.65 4.94 -7.71
CA ILE A 212 -17.34 4.55 -7.16
C ILE A 212 -16.37 5.73 -7.24
N PHE A 213 -16.22 6.35 -8.42
CA PHE A 213 -15.34 7.52 -8.57
C PHE A 213 -15.76 8.67 -7.64
N GLY A 214 -17.05 8.94 -7.51
CA GLY A 214 -17.58 9.98 -6.61
C GLY A 214 -17.28 9.69 -5.15
N LEU A 215 -17.52 8.46 -4.68
CA LEU A 215 -17.25 8.03 -3.31
C LEU A 215 -15.76 8.12 -2.97
N PHE A 216 -14.89 7.62 -3.86
CA PHE A 216 -13.45 7.67 -3.68
C PHE A 216 -12.91 9.11 -3.74
N THR A 217 -13.48 9.96 -4.59
CA THR A 217 -13.12 11.39 -4.63
C THR A 217 -13.52 12.09 -3.33
N PHE A 218 -14.75 11.88 -2.85
CA PHE A 218 -15.22 12.45 -1.59
C PHE A 218 -14.36 11.98 -0.41
N PHE A 219 -14.11 10.68 -0.32
CA PHE A 219 -13.23 10.09 0.69
C PHE A 219 -11.80 10.63 0.58
N GLY A 220 -11.28 10.78 -0.64
CA GLY A 220 -9.97 11.35 -0.90
C GLY A 220 -9.84 12.79 -0.43
N VAL A 221 -10.83 13.63 -0.72
CA VAL A 221 -10.88 15.02 -0.24
C VAL A 221 -10.94 15.05 1.29
N TRP A 222 -11.80 14.24 1.89
CA TRP A 222 -11.90 14.14 3.35
C TRP A 222 -10.57 13.72 3.99
N HIS A 223 -9.95 12.66 3.47
CA HIS A 223 -8.66 12.17 3.95
C HIS A 223 -7.55 13.21 3.74
N PHE A 224 -7.54 13.90 2.60
CA PHE A 224 -6.60 14.98 2.33
C PHE A 224 -6.72 16.13 3.33
N LEU A 225 -7.95 16.51 3.70
CA LEU A 225 -8.17 17.54 4.74
C LEU A 225 -7.67 17.07 6.11
N GLN A 226 -7.88 15.80 6.47
CA GLN A 226 -7.33 15.23 7.71
C GLN A 226 -5.80 15.22 7.69
N LEU A 227 -5.21 14.76 6.58
CA LEU A 227 -3.77 14.73 6.35
C LEU A 227 -3.18 16.13 6.49
N ARG A 228 -3.80 17.14 5.88
CA ARG A 228 -3.36 18.53 5.99
C ARG A 228 -3.35 19.03 7.43
N ARG A 229 -4.39 18.73 8.22
CA ARG A 229 -4.44 19.09 9.65
C ARG A 229 -3.32 18.44 10.45
N SER A 230 -3.00 17.17 10.16
CA SER A 230 -1.90 16.45 10.85
C SER A 230 -0.52 17.06 10.64
N TYR A 231 -0.32 17.79 9.53
CA TYR A 231 0.95 18.48 9.22
C TYR A 231 0.92 19.98 9.60
N GLU A 232 -0.10 20.47 10.31
CA GLU A 232 -0.09 21.85 10.83
C GLU A 232 0.97 22.03 11.93
N PRO A 233 1.70 23.17 11.95
CA PRO A 233 2.77 23.39 12.91
C PRO A 233 2.30 23.32 14.37
N SER A 234 1.10 23.82 14.66
CA SER A 234 0.48 23.79 15.98
C SER A 234 0.35 22.35 16.51
N PHE A 235 -0.17 21.44 15.68
CA PHE A 235 -0.36 20.04 16.02
C PHE A 235 0.98 19.30 16.14
N LEU A 236 1.93 19.58 15.25
CA LEU A 236 3.26 18.98 15.29
C LEU A 236 4.05 19.41 16.54
N ILE A 237 3.93 20.67 16.97
CA ILE A 237 4.57 21.17 18.19
C ILE A 237 3.94 20.53 19.42
N GLU A 238 2.61 20.45 19.50
CA GLU A 238 1.90 19.80 20.61
C GLU A 238 2.31 18.32 20.72
N TRP A 239 2.34 17.61 19.60
CA TRP A 239 2.84 16.24 19.55
C TRP A 239 4.27 16.16 20.05
N PHE A 240 5.18 17.01 19.56
CA PHE A 240 6.58 17.00 19.94
C PHE A 240 6.77 17.26 21.45
N VAL A 241 6.08 18.24 22.00
CA VAL A 241 6.13 18.56 23.44
C VAL A 241 5.61 17.41 24.28
N SER A 242 4.48 16.81 23.91
CA SER A 242 3.92 15.65 24.62
C SER A 242 4.85 14.44 24.57
N HIS A 243 5.53 14.23 23.44
CA HIS A 243 6.45 13.12 23.24
C HIS A 243 7.74 13.30 24.04
N GLN A 244 8.30 14.51 24.06
CA GLN A 244 9.45 14.86 24.89
C GLN A 244 9.14 14.67 26.38
N ALA A 245 7.97 15.09 26.84
CA ALA A 245 7.52 14.87 28.23
C ALA A 245 7.44 13.37 28.57
N LYS A 246 6.93 12.55 27.66
CA LYS A 246 6.85 11.10 27.83
C LYS A 246 8.24 10.46 27.89
N LEU A 247 9.16 10.83 27.00
CA LEU A 247 10.54 10.34 27.00
C LEU A 247 11.31 10.77 28.26
N ALA A 248 11.11 12.00 28.74
CA ALA A 248 11.70 12.47 29.99
C ALA A 248 11.23 11.62 31.17
N SER A 249 9.94 11.30 31.24
CA SER A 249 9.37 10.44 32.29
C SER A 249 9.93 9.00 32.23
N LEU A 250 10.11 8.45 31.02
CA LEU A 250 10.69 7.12 30.83
C LEU A 250 12.17 7.09 31.23
N ARG A 251 12.95 8.12 30.86
CA ARG A 251 14.35 8.24 31.30
C ARG A 251 14.46 8.30 32.81
N GLN A 252 13.60 9.09 33.47
CA GLN A 252 13.56 9.14 34.95
C GLN A 252 13.24 7.78 35.57
N ARG A 253 12.32 7.02 34.98
CA ARG A 253 12.00 5.65 35.45
C ARG A 253 13.17 4.70 35.26
N VAL A 254 13.85 4.74 34.11
CA VAL A 254 15.03 3.90 33.84
C VAL A 254 16.20 4.29 34.75
N SER A 255 16.47 5.58 34.96
CA SER A 255 17.51 6.01 35.89
C SER A 255 17.19 5.63 37.33
N ALA A 256 15.92 5.72 37.74
CA ALA A 256 15.49 5.26 39.07
C ALA A 256 15.58 3.73 39.21
N ALA A 257 15.27 2.98 38.16
CA ALA A 257 15.42 1.53 38.13
C ALA A 257 16.89 1.11 38.19
N ASN A 258 17.78 1.77 37.43
CA ASN A 258 19.22 1.53 37.47
C ASN A 258 19.83 1.92 38.82
N ALA A 259 19.42 3.05 39.42
CA ALA A 259 19.87 3.44 40.75
C ALA A 259 19.42 2.44 41.83
N ARG A 260 18.19 1.91 41.72
CA ARG A 260 17.71 0.83 42.59
C ARG A 260 18.48 -0.48 42.38
N ALA A 261 18.80 -0.82 41.13
CA ALA A 261 19.60 -2.01 40.82
C ALA A 261 21.04 -1.90 41.36
N MET A 262 21.67 -0.72 41.28
CA MET A 262 22.98 -0.47 41.89
C MET A 262 22.93 -0.47 43.42
N ALA A 263 21.89 0.10 44.03
CA ALA A 263 21.71 0.08 45.48
C ALA A 263 21.43 -1.34 46.04
N LEU A 264 20.88 -2.24 45.22
CA LEU A 264 20.74 -3.66 45.55
C LEU A 264 22.01 -4.48 45.31
N ALA A 265 23.00 -3.92 44.60
CA ALA A 265 24.29 -4.57 44.32
C ALA A 265 25.34 -4.35 45.43
N GLU A 266 25.11 -3.44 46.38
CA GLU A 266 25.86 -3.35 47.64
C GLU A 266 24.92 -3.78 48.78
N PRO A 267 25.10 -5.00 49.35
CA PRO A 267 26.23 -5.25 50.24
C PRO A 267 26.79 -6.69 50.16
N TYR A 268 27.96 -6.86 49.54
CA TYR A 268 28.92 -7.92 49.88
C TYR A 268 30.32 -7.33 49.78
N GLY A 269 30.65 -6.44 50.72
CA GLY A 269 31.85 -5.62 50.57
C GLY A 269 32.41 -5.00 51.84
N THR A 270 32.18 -5.55 53.03
CA THR A 270 33.05 -5.27 54.19
C THR A 270 33.07 -6.44 55.17
N GLY A 271 34.20 -7.15 55.24
CA GLY A 271 34.63 -7.82 56.48
C GLY A 271 34.89 -9.33 56.41
N LEU A 272 35.97 -9.77 55.76
CA LEU A 272 36.94 -10.66 56.40
C LEU A 272 38.27 -10.59 55.64
N GLY A 273 39.30 -10.06 56.30
CA GLY A 273 40.65 -10.01 55.76
C GLY A 273 41.32 -11.37 55.83
N THR A 274 42.06 -11.74 54.78
CA THR A 274 43.18 -12.65 54.91
C THR A 274 44.28 -12.31 53.89
N GLN A 275 45.37 -11.81 54.45
CA GLN A 275 46.77 -11.93 54.04
C GLN A 275 47.18 -11.77 52.58
N ILE A 276 47.91 -10.66 52.38
CA ILE A 276 49.06 -10.52 51.50
C ILE A 276 50.05 -11.67 51.76
N HIS A 277 50.38 -12.45 50.74
CA HIS A 277 51.64 -13.17 50.67
C HIS A 277 52.36 -12.84 49.36
N HIS A 278 53.48 -12.14 49.51
CA HIS A 278 54.53 -11.95 48.52
C HIS A 278 55.13 -13.29 48.09
N VAL A 279 55.14 -13.59 46.79
CA VAL A 279 56.15 -14.33 45.99
C VAL A 279 55.75 -14.05 44.53
N GLY A 280 56.55 -13.64 43.55
CA GLY A 280 57.99 -13.55 43.31
C GLY A 280 58.13 -13.53 41.78
N MET A 281 59.06 -12.74 41.25
CA MET A 281 59.38 -12.64 39.81
C MET A 281 59.61 -14.02 39.17
N HIS A 282 59.17 -14.20 37.92
CA HIS A 282 59.98 -14.80 36.85
C HIS A 282 59.25 -14.75 35.49
N GLU A 283 59.78 -13.96 34.54
CA GLU A 283 59.89 -14.34 33.13
C GLU A 283 60.77 -15.61 33.03
N PRO A 284 60.66 -16.49 31.99
CA PRO A 284 60.73 -16.06 30.58
C PRO A 284 60.00 -16.94 29.51
N SER A 285 59.97 -16.39 28.29
CA SER A 285 60.20 -17.00 26.96
C SER A 285 59.71 -18.41 26.58
N GLY A 286 59.25 -18.50 25.32
CA GLY A 286 59.53 -19.66 24.44
C GLY A 286 58.29 -20.33 23.87
N THR A 287 57.84 -19.94 22.68
CA THR A 287 58.07 -20.66 21.39
C THR A 287 57.22 -21.92 21.18
N GLY A 288 56.46 -21.94 20.08
CA GLY A 288 55.80 -23.16 19.59
C GLY A 288 54.69 -22.91 18.58
N GLU A 289 55.07 -22.69 17.32
CA GLU A 289 54.20 -22.72 16.14
C GLU A 289 53.43 -24.04 15.97
N VAL A 290 52.33 -24.01 15.20
CA VAL A 290 52.10 -24.77 13.93
C VAL A 290 50.61 -25.11 13.70
N SER A 291 50.12 -24.61 12.55
CA SER A 291 49.14 -25.10 11.54
C SER A 291 47.74 -25.63 11.87
N ALA A 292 46.75 -24.91 11.30
CA ALA A 292 45.95 -25.23 10.09
C ALA A 292 45.30 -26.61 9.84
N GLU A 293 44.10 -26.53 9.22
CA GLU A 293 43.29 -27.56 8.53
C GLU A 293 42.55 -28.54 9.47
N ASP A 294 41.30 -28.99 9.28
CA ASP A 294 40.49 -29.11 8.05
C ASP A 294 39.01 -29.45 8.37
N SER A 295 38.14 -29.36 7.36
CA SER A 295 36.86 -30.09 7.14
C SER A 295 35.63 -29.80 8.05
N VAL A 296 34.52 -29.24 7.53
CA VAL A 296 33.41 -29.85 6.75
C VAL A 296 32.56 -30.85 7.56
N THR A 297 31.28 -30.51 7.82
CA THR A 297 30.11 -31.41 7.63
C THR A 297 28.78 -30.67 7.81
N SER A 298 28.08 -30.53 6.68
CA SER A 298 26.68 -30.94 6.43
C SER A 298 25.57 -30.63 7.44
N GLY A 299 24.60 -29.85 6.97
CA GLY A 299 23.21 -29.75 7.43
C GLY A 299 22.40 -28.93 6.44
#